data_AF-A0A8D8AQ96-F1
#
_entry.id   AF-A0A8D8AQ96-F1
#
_cell.length_a   1.000
_cell.length_b   1.000
_cell.length_c   1.000
_cell.angle_alpha   90.00
_cell.angle_beta   90.00
_cell.angle_gamma   90.00
#
_symmetry.space_group_name_H-M   'P 1'
#
loop_
_entity.id
_entity.type
_entity.pdbx_description
1 polymer ?
#
loop_
_entity_poly.entity_id
_entity_poly.type
_entity_poly.pdbx_seq_one_letter_code
_entity_poly.pdbx_strand_id
1 'polypeptide(L)'
;NGTPPMRKAALRQITDKAREFGAGPLFNQILPLLMSPTLEDQERHLLVKVIDRILYKLDDLVRPYVHKILVVIEPLLIDEDYYARVEGREIISNLAKAAGLATMISTMRPDIDNMDEYVRNTTARAFAVV
;
A
#
# COMPACT_ATOMS: atom_id res chain seq x y z
N ASN A 1 -16.09 -1.73 9.47
CA ASN A 1 -17.37 -1.16 8.99
C ASN A 1 -18.04 -0.30 10.06
N GLY A 2 -18.66 0.81 9.69
CA GLY A 2 -19.28 1.78 10.63
C GLY A 2 -19.91 2.97 9.91
N THR A 3 -20.67 3.81 10.60
CA THR A 3 -21.36 4.97 9.99
C THR A 3 -20.37 6.01 9.47
N PRO A 4 -20.75 6.89 8.51
CA PRO A 4 -19.83 7.90 7.97
C PRO A 4 -19.16 8.79 9.04
N PRO A 5 -19.86 9.28 10.09
CA PRO A 5 -19.23 10.01 11.19
C PRO A 5 -18.20 9.18 11.96
N MET A 6 -18.53 7.91 12.25
CA MET A 6 -17.61 6.99 12.94
C MET A 6 -16.34 6.76 12.12
N ARG A 7 -16.48 6.50 10.80
CA ARG A 7 -15.32 6.30 9.91
C ARG A 7 -14.44 7.54 9.82
N LYS A 8 -15.04 8.73 9.75
CA LYS A 8 -14.31 10.01 9.73
C LYS A 8 -13.50 10.21 11.01
N ALA A 9 -14.11 9.96 12.17
CA ALA A 9 -13.44 10.05 13.46
C ALA A 9 -12.30 9.02 13.60
N ALA A 10 -12.55 7.76 13.22
CA ALA A 10 -11.57 6.69 13.26
C ALA A 10 -10.37 6.95 12.32
N LEU A 11 -10.62 7.40 11.08
CA LEU A 11 -9.55 7.76 10.15
C LEU A 11 -8.66 8.86 10.72
N ARG A 12 -9.25 9.88 11.33
CA ARG A 12 -8.50 10.96 11.98
C ARG A 12 -7.65 10.42 13.13
N GLN A 13 -8.23 9.60 14.01
CA GLN A 13 -7.50 9.01 15.13
C GLN A 13 -6.30 8.16 14.68
N ILE A 14 -6.50 7.28 13.69
CA ILE A 14 -5.43 6.44 13.14
C ILE A 14 -4.33 7.30 12.53
N THR A 15 -4.71 8.35 11.79
CA THR A 15 -3.76 9.26 11.12
C THR A 15 -2.95 10.08 12.14
N ASP A 16 -3.62 10.70 13.11
CA ASP A 16 -2.99 11.58 14.09
C ASP A 16 -2.04 10.80 15.01
N LYS A 17 -2.38 9.54 15.33
CA LYS A 17 -1.60 8.66 16.21
C LYS A 17 -0.74 7.63 15.47
N ALA A 18 -0.58 7.74 14.15
CA ALA A 18 0.08 6.72 13.35
C ALA A 18 1.51 6.39 13.84
N ARG A 19 2.28 7.43 14.22
CA ARG A 19 3.63 7.26 14.76
C ARG A 19 3.65 6.62 16.15
N GLU A 20 2.64 6.90 16.98
CA GLU A 20 2.50 6.29 18.31
C GLU A 20 2.17 4.80 18.21
N PHE A 21 1.32 4.42 17.26
CA PHE A 21 0.98 3.01 17.03
C PHE A 21 2.13 2.20 16.40
N GLY A 22 2.98 2.88 15.63
CA GLY A 22 4.11 2.27 14.94
C GLY A 22 3.74 1.63 13.60
N ALA A 23 4.67 1.73 12.64
CA ALA A 23 4.49 1.26 11.28
C ALA A 23 4.16 -0.24 11.18
N GLY A 24 4.93 -1.09 11.88
CA GLY A 24 4.77 -2.53 11.85
C GLY A 24 3.37 -3.00 12.26
N PRO A 25 2.89 -2.65 13.47
CA PRO A 25 1.53 -2.99 13.90
C PRO A 25 0.44 -2.51 12.93
N LEU A 26 0.55 -1.29 12.41
CA LEU A 26 -0.40 -0.75 11.45
C LEU A 26 -0.45 -1.57 10.15
N PHE A 27 0.70 -1.79 9.52
CA PHE A 27 0.76 -2.55 8.25
C PHE A 27 0.40 -4.02 8.43
N ASN A 28 0.74 -4.63 9.57
CA ASN A 28 0.37 -6.01 9.87
C ASN A 28 -1.16 -6.21 9.95
N GLN A 29 -1.90 -5.18 10.38
CA GLN A 29 -3.35 -5.26 10.48
C GLN A 29 -4.06 -4.83 9.20
N ILE A 30 -3.54 -3.81 8.50
CA ILE A 30 -4.23 -3.21 7.36
C ILE A 30 -3.99 -3.98 6.06
N LEU A 31 -2.74 -4.38 5.78
CA LEU A 31 -2.40 -4.99 4.49
C LEU A 31 -3.16 -6.30 4.21
N PRO A 32 -3.38 -7.22 5.17
CA PRO A 32 -4.15 -8.43 4.91
C PRO A 32 -5.61 -8.16 4.51
N LEU A 33 -6.18 -7.03 4.93
CA LEU A 33 -7.56 -6.68 4.58
C LEU A 33 -7.71 -6.37 3.08
N LEU A 34 -6.67 -5.84 2.44
CA LEU A 34 -6.67 -5.59 0.98
C LEU A 34 -6.67 -6.88 0.15
N MET A 35 -6.20 -7.98 0.73
CA MET A 35 -6.16 -9.30 0.07
C MET A 35 -7.43 -10.11 0.32
N SER A 36 -8.42 -9.56 1.03
CA SER A 36 -9.65 -10.29 1.33
C SER A 36 -10.49 -10.49 0.06
N PRO A 37 -10.90 -11.74 -0.26
CA PRO A 37 -11.71 -12.01 -1.45
C PRO A 37 -13.14 -11.47 -1.33
N THR A 38 -13.57 -11.07 -0.13
CA THR A 38 -14.91 -10.50 0.13
C THR A 38 -14.88 -8.98 0.27
N LEU A 39 -13.77 -8.33 -0.08
CA LEU A 39 -13.63 -6.88 0.05
C LEU A 39 -14.40 -6.17 -1.08
N GLU A 40 -15.41 -5.39 -0.70
CA GLU A 40 -16.17 -4.59 -1.66
C GLU A 40 -15.35 -3.36 -2.13
N ASP A 41 -15.63 -2.86 -3.33
CA ASP A 41 -14.93 -1.70 -3.91
C ASP A 41 -14.95 -0.48 -2.98
N GLN A 42 -16.08 -0.23 -2.31
CA GLN A 42 -16.18 0.87 -1.37
C GLN A 42 -15.29 0.67 -0.13
N GLU A 43 -15.15 -0.57 0.35
CA GLU A 43 -14.29 -0.89 1.48
C GLU A 43 -12.81 -0.80 1.10
N ARG A 44 -12.46 -1.28 -0.10
CA ARG A 44 -11.12 -1.14 -0.70
C ARG A 44 -10.71 0.31 -0.77
N HIS A 45 -11.57 1.16 -1.32
CA HIS A 45 -11.32 2.60 -1.42
C HIS A 45 -11.06 3.25 -0.06
N LEU A 46 -11.81 2.83 0.97
CA LEU A 46 -11.60 3.33 2.34
C LEU A 46 -10.26 2.85 2.92
N LEU A 47 -9.86 1.60 2.68
CA LEU A 47 -8.57 1.07 3.12
C LEU A 47 -7.39 1.75 2.43
N VAL A 48 -7.47 1.97 1.12
CA VAL A 48 -6.47 2.71 0.34
C VAL A 48 -6.27 4.09 0.95
N LYS A 49 -7.36 4.80 1.23
CA LYS A 49 -7.31 6.10 1.91
C LYS A 49 -6.68 6.05 3.30
N VAL A 50 -6.87 4.96 4.05
CA VAL A 50 -6.18 4.78 5.35
C VAL A 50 -4.68 4.62 5.14
N ILE A 51 -4.27 3.78 4.19
CA ILE A 51 -2.86 3.53 3.86
C ILE A 51 -2.17 4.82 3.44
N ASP A 52 -2.75 5.59 2.52
CA ASP A 52 -2.15 6.86 2.07
C ASP A 52 -1.88 7.83 3.23
N ARG A 53 -2.84 7.94 4.16
CA ARG A 53 -2.69 8.83 5.32
C ARG A 53 -1.62 8.34 6.28
N ILE A 54 -1.51 7.02 6.45
CA ILE A 54 -0.48 6.41 7.30
C ILE A 54 0.90 6.57 6.64
N LEU A 55 1.04 6.30 5.34
CA LEU A 55 2.30 6.47 4.60
C LEU A 55 2.81 7.91 4.73
N TYR A 56 1.92 8.89 4.51
CA TYR A 56 2.27 10.30 4.65
C TYR A 56 2.72 10.67 6.08
N LYS A 57 2.08 10.10 7.11
CA LYS A 57 2.42 10.40 8.51
C LYS A 57 3.69 9.70 8.99
N LEU A 58 3.92 8.47 8.54
CA LEU A 58 5.08 7.67 8.91
C LEU A 58 6.35 8.16 8.21
N ASP A 59 6.23 8.73 7.00
CA ASP A 59 7.36 9.26 6.24
C ASP A 59 8.48 8.21 6.09
N ASP A 60 9.72 8.51 6.47
CA ASP A 60 10.87 7.60 6.37
C ASP A 60 10.72 6.29 7.17
N LEU A 61 9.84 6.26 8.18
CA LEU A 61 9.57 5.07 8.99
C LEU A 61 8.94 3.92 8.19
N VAL A 62 8.46 4.16 6.96
CA VAL A 62 7.92 3.11 6.09
C VAL A 62 9.00 2.23 5.45
N ARG A 63 10.26 2.70 5.38
CA ARG A 63 11.34 2.05 4.63
C ARG A 63 11.53 0.56 4.93
N PRO A 64 11.50 0.09 6.20
CA PRO A 64 11.63 -1.34 6.51
C PRO A 64 10.47 -2.20 5.99
N TYR A 65 9.35 -1.58 5.63
CA TYR A 65 8.12 -2.25 5.22
C TYR A 65 7.82 -2.14 3.73
N VAL A 66 8.66 -1.45 2.95
CA VAL A 66 8.45 -1.20 1.51
C VAL A 66 8.20 -2.50 0.76
N HIS A 67 9.06 -3.51 0.92
CA HIS A 67 8.90 -4.80 0.23
C HIS A 67 7.57 -5.47 0.61
N LYS A 68 7.21 -5.47 1.90
CA LYS A 68 5.96 -6.05 2.38
C LYS A 68 4.73 -5.34 1.80
N ILE A 69 4.78 -4.02 1.67
CA ILE A 69 3.70 -3.24 1.07
C ILE A 69 3.63 -3.56 -0.43
N LEU A 70 4.75 -3.56 -1.14
CA LEU A 70 4.81 -3.88 -2.56
C LEU A 70 4.21 -5.25 -2.86
N VAL A 71 4.60 -6.31 -2.14
CA VAL A 71 4.06 -7.67 -2.35
C VAL A 71 2.52 -7.73 -2.29
N VAL A 72 1.89 -6.86 -1.49
CA VAL A 72 0.42 -6.80 -1.36
C VAL A 72 -0.22 -5.93 -2.44
N ILE A 73 0.46 -4.88 -2.88
CA ILE A 73 -0.10 -3.87 -3.79
C ILE A 73 0.19 -4.17 -5.26
N GLU A 74 1.34 -4.75 -5.58
CA GLU A 74 1.75 -5.07 -6.95
C GLU A 74 0.74 -5.95 -7.72
N PRO A 75 0.13 -6.98 -7.13
CA PRO A 75 -0.93 -7.76 -7.79
C PRO A 75 -2.12 -6.91 -8.24
N LEU A 76 -2.44 -5.82 -7.53
CA LEU A 76 -3.55 -4.93 -7.90
C LEU A 76 -3.30 -4.24 -9.24
N LEU A 77 -2.05 -4.10 -9.68
CA LEU A 77 -1.70 -3.44 -10.95
C LEU A 77 -2.10 -4.23 -12.19
N ILE A 78 -2.37 -5.52 -12.04
CA ILE A 78 -2.80 -6.44 -13.10
C ILE A 78 -4.22 -6.97 -12.88
N ASP A 79 -4.92 -6.47 -11.87
CA ASP A 79 -6.32 -6.80 -11.60
C ASP A 79 -7.18 -6.48 -12.84
N GLU A 80 -8.24 -7.25 -13.09
CA GLU A 80 -9.19 -7.00 -14.18
C GLU A 80 -10.02 -5.74 -13.90
N ASP A 81 -10.30 -5.45 -12.63
CA ASP A 81 -10.97 -4.22 -12.23
C ASP A 81 -10.07 -3.00 -12.45
N TYR A 82 -10.60 -2.05 -13.22
CA TYR A 82 -9.94 -0.78 -13.49
C TYR A 82 -9.68 0.03 -12.22
N TYR A 83 -10.63 0.05 -11.27
CA TYR A 83 -10.51 0.87 -10.07
C TYR A 83 -9.44 0.30 -9.13
N ALA A 84 -9.42 -1.01 -8.92
CA ALA A 84 -8.31 -1.70 -8.24
C ALA A 84 -6.92 -1.30 -8.78
N ARG A 85 -6.76 -1.30 -10.12
CA ARG A 85 -5.49 -0.89 -10.74
C ARG A 85 -5.13 0.57 -10.48
N VAL A 86 -6.12 1.47 -10.47
CA VAL A 86 -5.90 2.90 -10.17
C VAL A 86 -5.44 3.07 -8.72
N GLU A 87 -6.11 2.42 -7.79
CA GLU A 87 -5.79 2.51 -6.36
C GLU A 87 -4.42 1.91 -6.04
N GLY A 88 -4.06 0.79 -6.66
CA GLY A 88 -2.72 0.20 -6.50
C GLY A 88 -1.61 1.15 -6.96
N ARG A 89 -1.81 1.86 -8.08
CA ARG A 89 -0.86 2.88 -8.56
C ARG A 89 -0.74 4.05 -7.59
N GLU A 90 -1.85 4.50 -7.01
CA GLU A 90 -1.83 5.61 -6.05
C GLU A 90 -1.00 5.25 -4.80
N ILE A 91 -1.20 4.04 -4.25
CA ILE A 91 -0.42 3.57 -3.10
C ILE A 91 1.07 3.49 -3.43
N ILE A 92 1.45 2.94 -4.60
CA ILE A 92 2.87 2.86 -4.98
C ILE A 92 3.48 4.26 -5.15
N SER A 93 2.76 5.21 -5.75
CA SER A 93 3.23 6.59 -5.89
C SER A 93 3.45 7.25 -4.53
N ASN A 94 2.54 7.07 -3.58
CA ASN A 94 2.67 7.64 -2.24
C ASN A 94 3.75 6.93 -1.40
N LEU A 95 3.90 5.61 -1.56
CA LEU A 95 4.99 4.86 -0.96
C LEU A 95 6.34 5.34 -1.47
N ALA A 96 6.48 5.58 -2.78
CA ALA A 96 7.72 6.09 -3.38
C ALA A 96 8.10 7.47 -2.83
N LYS A 97 7.11 8.36 -2.64
CA LYS A 97 7.34 9.68 -2.02
C LYS A 97 7.85 9.58 -0.58
N ALA A 98 7.30 8.67 0.22
CA ALA A 98 7.71 8.48 1.62
C ALA A 98 9.03 7.70 1.77
N ALA A 99 9.21 6.63 1.00
CA ALA A 99 10.38 5.76 1.08
C ALA A 99 11.62 6.35 0.37
N GLY A 100 11.40 7.14 -0.68
CA GLY A 100 12.42 7.68 -1.57
C GLY A 100 12.85 6.71 -2.68
N LEU A 101 13.22 7.28 -3.83
CA LEU A 101 13.58 6.54 -5.06
C LEU A 101 14.65 5.47 -4.84
N ALA A 102 15.72 5.79 -4.10
CA ALA A 102 16.81 4.85 -3.83
C ALA A 102 16.32 3.59 -3.11
N THR A 103 15.47 3.75 -2.09
CA THR A 103 14.86 2.63 -1.34
C THR A 103 13.96 1.80 -2.25
N MET A 104 13.15 2.45 -3.09
CA MET A 104 12.24 1.77 -4.02
C MET A 104 13.03 0.89 -5.01
N ILE A 105 14.06 1.46 -5.65
CA ILE A 105 14.92 0.73 -6.61
C ILE A 105 15.63 -0.44 -5.92
N SER A 106 16.26 -0.20 -4.76
CA SER A 106 16.99 -1.27 -4.05
C SER A 106 16.07 -2.41 -3.63
N THR A 107 14.82 -2.09 -3.26
CA THR A 107 13.84 -3.06 -2.80
C THR A 107 13.29 -3.91 -3.95
N MET A 108 12.99 -3.31 -5.10
CA MET A 108 12.42 -4.02 -6.26
C MET A 108 13.47 -4.77 -7.09
N ARG A 109 14.76 -4.44 -6.95
CA ARG A 109 15.83 -5.04 -7.78
C ARG A 109 15.85 -6.58 -7.75
N PRO A 110 15.77 -7.27 -6.60
CA PRO A 110 15.72 -8.73 -6.58
C PRO A 110 14.48 -9.29 -7.29
N ASP A 111 13.36 -8.57 -7.26
CA ASP A 111 12.09 -9.00 -7.85
C ASP A 111 12.07 -8.81 -9.38
N ILE A 112 12.81 -7.82 -9.91
CA ILE A 112 13.06 -7.67 -11.36
C ILE A 112 13.85 -8.85 -11.93
N ASP A 113 14.83 -9.34 -11.18
CA ASP A 113 15.69 -10.47 -11.56
C ASP A 113 15.10 -11.84 -11.12
N ASN A 114 13.86 -11.87 -10.63
CA ASN A 114 13.23 -13.07 -10.08
C ASN A 114 13.02 -14.14 -11.16
N MET A 115 13.09 -15.43 -10.81
CA MET A 115 12.82 -16.53 -11.75
C MET A 115 11.33 -16.66 -12.11
N ASP A 116 10.44 -16.23 -11.23
CA ASP A 116 8.99 -16.23 -11.45
C ASP A 116 8.59 -15.06 -12.37
N GLU A 117 7.98 -15.39 -13.51
CA GLU A 117 7.47 -14.40 -14.47
C GLU A 117 6.39 -13.50 -13.89
N TYR A 118 5.53 -14.06 -13.03
CA TYR A 118 4.46 -13.29 -12.40
C TYR A 118 5.04 -12.14 -11.58
N VAL A 119 6.03 -12.44 -10.73
CA VAL A 119 6.74 -11.45 -9.91
C VAL A 119 7.40 -10.40 -10.78
N ARG A 120 8.15 -10.81 -11.82
CA ARG A 120 8.79 -9.85 -12.73
C ARG A 120 7.78 -8.91 -13.40
N ASN A 121 6.64 -9.42 -13.86
CA ASN A 121 5.62 -8.63 -14.53
C ASN A 121 4.95 -7.61 -13.58
N THR A 122 4.58 -8.03 -12.37
CA THR A 122 3.96 -7.12 -11.39
C THR A 122 4.96 -6.06 -10.91
N THR A 123 6.20 -6.45 -10.64
CA THR A 123 7.26 -5.53 -10.24
C THR A 123 7.64 -4.56 -11.35
N ALA A 124 7.69 -4.98 -12.63
CA ALA A 124 7.94 -4.08 -13.74
C ALA A 124 6.87 -2.98 -13.86
N ARG A 125 5.60 -3.31 -13.61
CA ARG A 125 4.50 -2.33 -13.59
C ARG A 125 4.60 -1.38 -12.42
N ALA A 126 4.99 -1.88 -11.25
CA ALA A 126 5.22 -1.05 -10.07
C ALA A 126 6.40 -0.10 -10.29
N PHE A 127 7.49 -0.61 -10.86
CA PHE A 127 8.67 0.19 -11.20
C PHE A 127 8.35 1.32 -12.19
N ALA A 128 7.41 1.11 -13.12
CA ALA A 128 6.95 2.15 -14.05
C ALA A 128 6.13 3.28 -13.39
N VAL A 129 5.66 3.09 -12.14
CA VAL A 129 4.93 4.10 -11.37
C VAL A 129 5.88 4.98 -10.53
N VAL A 130 7.03 4.43 -10.15
CA VAL A 130 8.06 5.08 -9.32
C VAL A 130 8.87 6.08 -10.13
#